data_AF-A0A7Y1V048-F1
#
_entry.id   AF-A0A7Y1V048-F1
#
_cell.length_a   1.000
_cell.length_b   1.000
_cell.length_c   1.000
_cell.angle_alpha   90.00
_cell.angle_beta   90.00
_cell.angle_gamma   90.00
#
_symmetry.space_group_name_H-M   'P 1'
#
loop_
_entity.id
_entity.type
_entity.pdbx_description
1 polymer ?
#
loop_
_entity_poly.entity_id
_entity_poly.type
_entity_poly.pdbx_seq_one_letter_code
_entity_poly.pdbx_strand_id
1 'polypeptide(L)' 'MSTDLFVRVHRACIVNIDHVVSYDDDSNQLEMSNGTSIPVSRRNKKELIS' A
#
# COMPACT_ATOMS: atom_id res chain seq x y z
N MET A 1 18.00 5.92 12.17
CA MET A 1 17.57 5.55 10.81
C MET A 1 16.06 5.61 10.82
N SER A 2 15.48 6.68 10.29
CA SER A 2 14.03 6.84 10.26
C SER A 2 13.49 5.98 9.12
N THR A 3 12.99 4.80 9.46
CA THR A 3 12.26 3.96 8.51
C THR A 3 10.86 4.54 8.43
N ASP A 4 10.50 5.19 7.34
CA ASP A 4 9.14 5.68 7.13
C ASP A 4 8.19 4.48 7.01
N LEU A 5 7.65 4.02 8.15
CA LEU A 5 6.76 2.87 8.24
C LEU A 5 5.41 3.12 7.55
N PHE A 6 5.09 4.37 7.24
CA PHE A 6 3.80 4.77 6.70
C PHE A 6 3.92 5.27 5.27
N VAL A 7 3.17 4.65 4.36
CA VAL A 7 3.09 5.06 2.95
C VAL A 7 1.69 5.47 2.58
N ARG A 8 1.59 6.58 1.85
CA ARG A 8 0.32 7.07 1.30
C ARG A 8 0.01 6.34 0.01
N VAL A 9 -1.00 5.49 0.04
CA VAL A 9 -1.38 4.63 -1.10
C VAL A 9 -2.55 5.20 -1.90
N HIS A 10 -3.34 6.08 -1.27
CA HIS A 10 -4.46 6.79 -1.88
C HIS A 10 -4.56 8.22 -1.31
N ARG A 11 -5.29 9.12 -1.97
CA ARG A 11 -5.44 10.53 -1.53
C ARG A 11 -5.99 10.68 -0.11
N ALA A 12 -6.72 9.69 0.38
CA ALA A 12 -7.34 9.67 1.70
C ALA A 12 -6.89 8.46 2.56
N CYS A 13 -5.81 7.77 2.17
CA CYS A 13 -5.36 6.57 2.87
C CYS A 13 -3.84 6.53 3.00
N ILE A 14 -3.38 6.29 4.23
CA ILE A 14 -2.00 6.03 4.61
C ILE A 14 -2.01 4.67 5.32
N VAL A 15 -1.09 3.79 4.95
CA VAL A 15 -0.99 2.42 5.50
C VAL A 15 0.38 2.22 6.14
N ASN A 16 0.44 1.35 7.14
CA ASN A 16 1.72 0.87 7.68
C ASN A 16 2.24 -0.29 6.82
N ILE A 17 3.46 -0.15 6.28
CA ILE A 17 4.13 -1.14 5.44
C ILE A 17 4.41 -2.44 6.19
N ASP A 18 4.69 -2.39 7.49
CA ASP A 18 4.98 -3.61 8.28
C ASP A 18 3.82 -4.60 8.30
N HIS A 19 2.61 -4.10 8.01
CA HIS A 19 1.39 -4.89 7.96
C HIS A 19 0.94 -5.23 6.54
N VAL A 20 1.66 -4.80 5.50
CA VAL A 20 1.37 -5.18 4.10
C VAL A 20 1.92 -6.58 3.85
N VAL A 21 1.07 -7.47 3.37
CA VAL A 21 1.41 -8.85 3.01
C VAL A 21 1.75 -8.94 1.53
N SER A 22 0.93 -8.34 0.67
CA SER A 22 1.08 -8.44 -0.77
C SER A 22 0.45 -7.23 -1.48
N TYR A 23 0.80 -7.06 -2.76
CA TYR A 23 0.16 -6.13 -3.67
C TYR A 23 -0.33 -6.92 -4.89
N ASP A 24 -1.62 -6.79 -5.19
CA ASP A 24 -2.25 -7.34 -6.39
C ASP A 24 -2.24 -6.28 -7.50
N ASP A 25 -1.48 -6.56 -8.56
CA ASP A 25 -1.28 -5.65 -9.69
C ASP A 25 -2.53 -5.53 -10.59
N ASP A 26 -3.31 -6.61 -10.69
CA ASP A 26 -4.50 -6.73 -11.55
C ASP A 26 -5.67 -5.95 -10.96
N SER A 27 -5.92 -6.13 -9.65
CA SER A 27 -6.97 -5.40 -8.93
C SER A 27 -6.51 -4.08 -8.33
N ASN A 28 -5.19 -3.84 -8.31
CA ASN A 28 -4.53 -2.64 -7.79
C ASN A 28 -4.85 -2.41 -6.29
N GLN A 29 -4.72 -3.48 -5.51
CA GLN A 29 -5.03 -3.52 -4.07
C GLN A 29 -3.86 -4.03 -3.24
N LEU A 30 -3.72 -3.51 -2.03
CA LEU A 30 -2.81 -4.04 -1.01
C LEU A 30 -3.57 -4.99 -0.11
N GLU A 31 -2.98 -6.14 0.16
CA GLU A 31 -3.45 -7.08 1.15
C GLU A 31 -2.74 -6.82 2.48
N MET A 32 -3.51 -6.62 3.54
CA MET A 32 -3.01 -6.37 4.89
C MET A 32 -3.01 -7.66 5.72
N SER A 33 -2.13 -7.73 6.72
CA SER A 33 -1.99 -8.88 7.64
C SER A 33 -3.25 -9.20 8.46
N ASN A 34 -4.20 -8.28 8.55
CA ASN A 34 -5.51 -8.51 9.15
C ASN A 34 -6.57 -9.03 8.15
N GLY A 35 -6.17 -9.37 6.92
CA GLY A 35 -7.05 -9.84 5.85
C GLY A 35 -7.82 -8.74 5.11
N THR A 36 -7.57 -7.46 5.40
CA THR A 36 -8.25 -6.35 4.72
C THR A 36 -7.54 -6.01 3.40
N SER A 37 -8.30 -5.67 2.37
CA SER A 37 -7.76 -5.15 1.11
C SER A 37 -7.93 -3.63 1.01
N ILE A 38 -6.86 -2.91 0.65
CA ILE A 38 -6.84 -1.45 0.54
C ILE A 38 -6.54 -1.05 -0.91
N PRO A 39 -7.40 -0.26 -1.58
CA PRO A 39 -7.17 0.16 -2.96
C PRO A 39 -6.00 1.15 -3.04
N VAL A 40 -5.10 0.91 -3.99
CA VAL A 40 -3.99 1.81 -4.34
C VAL A 40 -4.43 2.71 -5.49
N SER A 41 -4.16 4.00 -5.42
CA SER A 41 -4.41 4.87 -6.57
C SER A 41 -3.43 4.55 -7.71
N ARG A 42 -3.91 4.50 -8.96
CA ARG A 42 -3.07 4.22 -10.15
C ARG A 42 -1.85 5.16 -10.27
N ARG A 43 -1.95 6.38 -9.74
CA ARG A 43 -0.86 7.36 -9.69
C ARG A 43 0.24 6.98 -8.69
N ASN A 44 -0.12 6.40 -7.55
CA ASN A 44 0.83 5.98 -6.51
C ASN A 44 1.40 4.58 -6.76
N LYS A 45 0.80 3.81 -7.69
CA LYS A 45 1.34 2.53 -8.17
C LYS A 45 2.82 2.63 -8.56
N LYS A 46 3.23 3.71 -9.23
CA LYS A 46 4.64 3.92 -9.62
C LYS A 46 5.60 4.13 -8.45
N GLU A 47 5.14 4.65 -7.32
CA GLU A 47 6.00 4.85 -6.14
C GLU A 47 6.10 3.60 -5.27
N LEU A 48 5.09 2.72 -5.31
CA LEU A 48 5.08 1.47 -4.52
C LEU A 48 5.90 0.33 -5.14
N ILE A 49 6.05 0.32 -6.48
CA ILE A 49 6.74 -0.75 -7.23
C ILE A 49 8.11 -0.27 -7.75
N SER A 50 8.59 0.92 -7.35
CA SER A 50 9.88 1.46 -7.80
C SER A 50 11.05 0.97 -6.94
#